data_AF-K3YVN8-F1
#
_entry.id   AF-K3YVN8-F1
#
_cell.length_a   1.000
_cell.length_b   1.000
_cell.length_c   1.000
_cell.angle_alpha   90.00
_cell.angle_beta   90.00
_cell.angle_gamma   90.00
#
_symmetry.space_group_name_H-M   'P 1'
#
loop_
_entity.id
_entity.type
_entity.pdbx_description
1 polymer ?
#
loop_
_entity_poly.entity_id
_entity_poly.type
_entity_poly.pdbx_seq_one_letter_code
_entity_poly.pdbx_strand_id
1 'polypeptide(L)'
;MAASSSSSSAASAVLLASLVVCGACLFGSAEASGAAHRVVDPEWHPATATWYGSAEGDGSDGGACGYGTLVDVVPMKARVGAVSPVLFKSGEGCGACYKVRCLDHNICSRRAVTVIVTDECPGGVCGGGRTHFDLSGAAFGRLAVAGAGGQLRNRGEINVVFRRTACRYGGKNIAFHVNEGSTSFWLSLLVEFEDGDGDIGSMQLKQGVGDLFS
;
A
#
# COMPACT_ATOMS: atom_id res chain seq x y z
N MET A 1 34.16 -47.53 64.56
CA MET A 1 35.38 -47.45 63.72
C MET A 1 35.16 -46.26 62.80
N ALA A 2 35.46 -45.05 63.30
CA ALA A 2 36.65 -44.23 62.99
C ALA A 2 36.47 -43.48 61.65
N ALA A 3 36.62 -42.16 61.49
CA ALA A 3 37.13 -41.04 62.31
C ALA A 3 36.55 -39.73 61.69
N SER A 4 35.98 -38.78 62.43
CA SER A 4 36.56 -37.47 62.86
C SER A 4 37.56 -36.85 61.85
N SER A 5 37.24 -35.76 61.14
CA SER A 5 37.26 -34.34 61.54
C SER A 5 38.50 -33.60 61.03
N SER A 6 38.33 -32.46 60.35
CA SER A 6 39.10 -31.22 60.62
C SER A 6 38.77 -30.11 59.61
N SER A 7 38.29 -29.00 60.14
CA SER A 7 38.22 -27.67 59.55
C SER A 7 39.60 -27.00 59.53
N SER A 8 39.83 -26.04 58.63
CA SER A 8 40.40 -24.72 58.95
C SER A 8 40.50 -23.80 57.73
N SER A 9 40.08 -22.57 57.96
CA SER A 9 40.01 -21.40 57.10
C SER A 9 41.39 -20.73 56.92
N ALA A 10 41.64 -20.08 55.78
CA ALA A 10 42.37 -18.79 55.74
C ALA A 10 42.42 -18.14 54.35
N ALA A 11 42.07 -16.85 54.36
CA ALA A 11 42.71 -15.73 53.67
C ALA A 11 42.62 -15.55 52.14
N SER A 12 41.96 -14.43 51.81
CA SER A 12 41.97 -13.66 50.58
C SER A 12 43.35 -13.44 49.95
N ALA A 13 43.39 -13.46 48.62
CA ALA A 13 44.27 -12.60 47.84
C ALA A 13 43.54 -12.16 46.56
N VAL A 14 42.96 -10.97 46.60
CA VAL A 14 42.56 -10.21 45.41
C VAL A 14 43.84 -9.67 44.79
N LEU A 15 44.16 -10.06 43.56
CA LEU A 15 45.17 -9.40 42.73
C LEU A 15 44.65 -9.31 41.30
N LEU A 16 44.66 -8.06 40.84
CA LEU A 16 44.11 -7.50 39.60
C LEU A 16 44.98 -7.80 38.37
N ALA A 17 44.38 -7.56 37.20
CA ALA A 17 44.98 -7.35 35.87
C ALA A 17 45.18 -8.64 35.03
N SER A 18 44.71 -8.77 33.79
CA SER A 18 44.38 -7.76 32.78
C SER A 18 43.29 -8.27 31.82
N LEU A 19 42.18 -7.56 31.71
CA LEU A 19 41.29 -7.64 30.55
C LEU A 19 42.00 -7.00 29.35
N VAL A 20 42.65 -7.81 28.51
CA VAL A 20 42.95 -7.38 27.14
C VAL A 20 41.69 -7.64 26.32
N VAL A 21 40.74 -6.72 26.43
CA VAL A 21 39.69 -6.58 25.42
C VAL A 21 40.41 -6.17 24.15
N CYS A 22 40.52 -7.09 23.19
CA CYS A 22 40.92 -6.73 21.84
C CYS A 22 39.85 -5.78 21.28
N GLY A 23 40.08 -4.48 21.44
CA GLY A 23 39.16 -3.38 21.12
C GLY A 23 38.97 -3.16 19.62
N ALA A 24 38.94 -4.22 18.82
CA ALA A 24 38.79 -4.14 17.37
C ALA A 24 37.60 -4.95 16.81
N CYS A 25 36.80 -5.64 17.65
CA CYS A 25 35.72 -6.51 17.13
C CYS A 25 34.32 -6.23 17.66
N LEU A 26 34.08 -5.15 18.41
CA LEU A 26 32.80 -4.93 19.11
C LEU A 26 32.10 -3.61 18.83
N PHE A 27 32.27 -3.00 17.65
CA PHE A 27 31.30 -2.03 17.12
C PHE A 27 31.30 -2.10 15.59
N GLY A 28 30.98 -3.28 15.06
CA GLY A 28 30.43 -3.34 13.72
C GLY A 28 29.06 -2.70 13.79
N SER A 29 28.96 -1.40 13.55
CA SER A 29 27.72 -0.77 13.14
C SER A 29 27.28 -1.51 11.88
N ALA A 30 26.42 -2.51 12.03
CA ALA A 30 25.57 -2.91 10.94
C ALA A 30 24.69 -1.68 10.69
N GLU A 31 25.17 -0.77 9.84
CA GLU A 31 24.29 0.09 9.09
C GLU A 31 23.38 -0.88 8.33
N ALA A 32 22.24 -1.17 8.95
CA ALA A 32 21.08 -1.62 8.23
C ALA A 32 20.85 -0.52 7.20
N SER A 33 21.42 -0.75 6.02
CA SER A 33 21.06 -0.06 4.80
C SER A 33 19.60 -0.42 4.63
N GLY A 34 18.72 0.38 5.24
CA GLY A 34 17.32 0.39 4.88
C GLY A 34 17.34 0.69 3.40
N ALA A 35 17.26 -0.35 2.58
CA ALA A 35 16.96 -0.20 1.17
C ALA A 35 15.66 0.60 1.19
N ALA A 36 15.75 1.88 0.85
CA ALA A 36 14.57 2.71 0.71
C ALA A 36 13.64 1.90 -0.20
N HIS A 37 12.53 1.42 0.36
CA HIS A 37 11.54 0.68 -0.40
C HIS A 37 11.10 1.64 -1.49
N ARG A 38 11.58 1.43 -2.72
CA ARG A 38 11.21 2.29 -3.83
C ARG A 38 9.83 1.85 -4.27
N VAL A 39 8.82 2.53 -3.73
CA VAL A 39 7.40 2.41 -4.15
C VAL A 39 7.25 2.56 -5.67
N VAL A 40 8.11 3.38 -6.25
CA VAL A 40 8.13 3.64 -7.68
C VAL A 40 8.87 2.52 -8.38
N ASP A 41 8.12 1.73 -9.14
CA ASP A 41 8.67 0.80 -10.11
C ASP A 41 9.26 1.60 -11.30
N PRO A 42 10.56 1.46 -11.61
CA PRO A 42 11.14 2.13 -12.76
C PRO A 42 10.63 1.57 -14.09
N GLU A 43 10.24 0.30 -14.14
CA GLU A 43 9.87 -0.44 -15.34
C GLU A 43 8.37 -0.29 -15.67
N TRP A 44 8.02 -0.43 -16.95
CA TRP A 44 6.64 -0.44 -17.41
C TRP A 44 6.25 -1.87 -17.78
N HIS A 45 5.15 -2.35 -17.20
CA HIS A 45 4.65 -3.70 -17.42
C HIS A 45 3.43 -3.69 -18.34
N PRO A 46 3.26 -4.70 -19.21
CA PRO A 46 2.08 -4.82 -20.06
C PRO A 46 0.83 -5.16 -19.22
N ALA A 47 -0.31 -4.57 -19.60
CA ALA A 47 -1.63 -4.91 -19.06
C ALA A 47 -2.72 -4.57 -20.09
N THR A 48 -3.94 -4.92 -19.77
CA THR A 48 -5.14 -4.47 -20.49
C THR A 48 -5.99 -3.60 -19.59
N ALA A 49 -6.82 -2.74 -20.19
CA ALA A 49 -7.78 -1.95 -19.43
C ALA A 49 -9.16 -1.91 -20.10
N THR A 50 -10.20 -1.98 -19.28
CA THR A 50 -11.59 -1.61 -19.59
C THR A 50 -12.03 -0.45 -18.71
N TRP A 51 -13.31 -0.11 -18.76
CA TRP A 51 -13.92 0.84 -17.86
C TRP A 51 -15.34 0.45 -17.46
N TYR A 52 -15.77 0.96 -16.31
CA TYR A 52 -17.10 0.73 -15.75
C TYR A 52 -17.72 2.01 -15.16
N GLY A 53 -19.00 1.91 -14.81
CA GLY A 53 -19.78 3.02 -14.28
C GLY A 53 -20.20 4.03 -15.36
N SER A 54 -20.41 5.28 -14.97
CA SER A 54 -20.77 6.34 -15.91
C SER A 54 -19.55 6.87 -16.68
N ALA A 55 -19.77 7.34 -17.91
CA ALA A 55 -18.69 7.69 -18.84
C ALA A 55 -17.71 8.76 -18.32
N GLU A 56 -18.17 9.68 -17.47
CA GLU A 56 -17.35 10.73 -16.85
C GLU A 56 -17.36 10.62 -15.32
N GLY A 57 -17.78 9.47 -14.78
CA GLY A 57 -17.88 9.24 -13.34
C GLY A 57 -16.68 8.54 -12.73
N ASP A 58 -16.87 8.24 -11.47
CA ASP A 58 -15.97 7.66 -10.47
C ASP A 58 -15.98 6.12 -10.41
N GLY A 59 -16.73 5.46 -11.29
CA GLY A 59 -16.88 4.01 -11.26
C GLY A 59 -18.01 3.61 -10.34
N SER A 60 -17.69 3.26 -9.08
CA SER A 60 -18.66 2.92 -8.05
C SER A 60 -18.18 3.31 -6.64
N ASP A 61 -19.13 3.71 -5.79
CA ASP A 61 -18.97 3.91 -4.35
C ASP A 61 -19.07 2.61 -3.54
N GLY A 62 -19.44 1.48 -4.17
CA GLY A 62 -19.58 0.17 -3.54
C GLY A 62 -18.36 -0.75 -3.65
N GLY A 63 -17.18 -0.20 -3.94
CA GLY A 63 -15.98 -0.99 -4.24
C GLY A 63 -15.46 -1.82 -3.06
N ALA A 64 -14.75 -2.91 -3.39
CA ALA A 64 -14.23 -3.89 -2.44
C ALA A 64 -13.27 -3.33 -1.37
N CYS A 65 -12.66 -2.17 -1.61
CA CYS A 65 -11.77 -1.52 -0.63
C CYS A 65 -12.51 -0.64 0.40
N GLY A 66 -13.83 -0.44 0.25
CA GLY A 66 -14.64 0.27 1.25
C GLY A 66 -14.50 1.80 1.27
N TYR A 67 -13.86 2.42 0.27
CA TYR A 67 -13.68 3.88 0.22
C TYR A 67 -14.98 4.68 0.05
N GLY A 68 -16.09 4.04 -0.33
CA GLY A 68 -17.38 4.72 -0.39
C GLY A 68 -17.38 5.90 -1.35
N THR A 69 -18.03 6.99 -0.93
CA THR A 69 -18.13 8.24 -1.69
C THR A 69 -16.82 9.00 -1.82
N LEU A 70 -15.72 8.56 -1.17
CA LEU A 70 -14.42 9.21 -1.31
C LEU A 70 -13.87 9.11 -2.73
N VAL A 71 -14.34 8.15 -3.52
CA VAL A 71 -13.91 7.93 -4.90
C VAL A 71 -14.24 9.12 -5.82
N ASP A 72 -15.27 9.92 -5.54
CA ASP A 72 -15.62 11.14 -6.30
C ASP A 72 -15.03 12.45 -5.72
N VAL A 73 -14.48 12.43 -4.51
CA VAL A 73 -13.98 13.65 -3.86
C VAL A 73 -12.47 13.82 -4.03
N VAL A 74 -11.99 15.07 -3.98
CA VAL A 74 -10.56 15.36 -3.98
C VAL A 74 -9.94 14.78 -2.69
N PRO A 75 -8.83 14.03 -2.77
CA PRO A 75 -7.88 13.95 -3.90
C PRO A 75 -8.10 12.83 -4.93
N MET A 76 -9.01 11.89 -4.72
CA MET A 76 -9.25 10.78 -5.66
C MET A 76 -9.95 11.26 -6.93
N LYS A 77 -11.09 11.94 -6.78
CA LYS A 77 -11.87 12.61 -7.85
C LYS A 77 -11.93 11.81 -9.15
N ALA A 78 -12.53 10.63 -9.06
CA ALA A 78 -12.72 9.67 -10.13
C ALA A 78 -11.41 9.14 -10.76
N ARG A 79 -10.24 9.30 -10.13
CA ARG A 79 -8.97 8.69 -10.57
C ARG A 79 -8.77 7.32 -9.93
N VAL A 80 -9.80 6.51 -10.01
CA VAL A 80 -9.91 5.22 -9.32
C VAL A 80 -10.16 4.10 -10.31
N GLY A 81 -10.05 2.86 -9.85
CA GLY A 81 -10.40 1.70 -10.65
C GLY A 81 -10.38 0.40 -9.85
N ALA A 82 -11.07 -0.58 -10.40
CA ALA A 82 -10.95 -1.97 -10.00
C ALA A 82 -9.75 -2.61 -10.69
N VAL A 83 -9.11 -3.58 -10.03
CA VAL A 83 -7.98 -4.31 -10.61
C VAL A 83 -8.20 -5.81 -10.51
N SER A 84 -7.59 -6.54 -11.45
CA SER A 84 -7.55 -8.01 -11.43
C SER A 84 -6.95 -8.57 -10.12
N PRO A 85 -7.25 -9.83 -9.75
CA PRO A 85 -6.78 -10.44 -8.49
C PRO A 85 -5.27 -10.37 -8.26
N VAL A 86 -4.47 -10.39 -9.34
CA VAL A 86 -3.00 -10.31 -9.27
C VAL A 86 -2.49 -8.98 -8.69
N LEU A 87 -3.25 -7.89 -8.85
CA LEU A 87 -2.93 -6.58 -8.28
C LEU A 87 -3.76 -6.30 -7.02
N PHE A 88 -5.00 -6.80 -6.95
CA PHE A 88 -5.87 -6.62 -5.78
C PHE A 88 -5.35 -7.37 -4.56
N LYS A 89 -4.75 -8.55 -4.76
CA LYS A 89 -4.09 -9.36 -3.72
C LYS A 89 -4.96 -9.55 -2.48
N SER A 90 -6.22 -9.93 -2.69
CA SER A 90 -7.18 -10.15 -1.60
C SER A 90 -7.34 -8.94 -0.65
N GLY A 91 -7.23 -7.73 -1.20
CA GLY A 91 -7.36 -6.47 -0.46
C GLY A 91 -6.04 -5.83 -0.06
N GLU A 92 -4.91 -6.55 -0.09
CA GLU A 92 -3.59 -5.95 0.17
C GLU A 92 -3.25 -4.85 -0.84
N GLY A 93 -3.81 -4.91 -2.05
CA GLY A 93 -3.61 -3.87 -3.07
C GLY A 93 -4.48 -2.62 -2.89
N CYS A 94 -5.39 -2.58 -1.91
CA CYS A 94 -6.25 -1.43 -1.67
C CYS A 94 -5.44 -0.18 -1.34
N GLY A 95 -5.77 0.93 -1.98
CA GLY A 95 -5.09 2.22 -1.82
C GLY A 95 -3.81 2.37 -2.65
N ALA A 96 -3.26 1.29 -3.20
CA ALA A 96 -2.07 1.34 -4.04
C ALA A 96 -2.27 2.21 -5.29
N CYS A 97 -1.22 2.92 -5.70
CA CYS A 97 -1.25 3.80 -6.87
C CYS A 97 -0.43 3.27 -8.06
N TYR A 98 -1.03 3.34 -9.25
CA TYR A 98 -0.39 2.96 -10.49
C TYR A 98 -0.45 4.09 -11.50
N LYS A 99 0.63 4.31 -12.24
CA LYS A 99 0.56 5.07 -13.48
C LYS A 99 0.16 4.12 -14.59
N VAL A 100 -0.90 4.46 -15.32
CA VAL A 100 -1.40 3.70 -16.47
C VAL A 100 -1.27 4.57 -17.72
N ARG A 101 -0.77 3.99 -18.81
CA ARG A 101 -0.54 4.67 -20.08
C ARG A 101 -1.07 3.81 -21.23
N CYS A 102 -1.93 4.40 -22.05
CA CYS A 102 -2.39 3.77 -23.29
C CYS A 102 -1.32 3.84 -24.40
N LEU A 103 -1.31 2.86 -25.30
CA LEU A 103 -0.30 2.68 -26.34
C LEU A 103 -0.70 3.13 -27.75
N ASP A 104 -1.99 3.32 -28.06
CA ASP A 104 -2.39 3.73 -29.42
C ASP A 104 -2.13 5.22 -29.66
N HIS A 105 -1.10 5.53 -30.44
CA HIS A 105 -0.68 6.89 -30.74
C HIS A 105 -1.73 7.75 -31.48
N ASN A 106 -2.73 7.14 -32.11
CA ASN A 106 -3.77 7.89 -32.84
C ASN A 106 -4.79 8.55 -31.90
N ILE A 107 -4.95 8.04 -30.69
CA ILE A 107 -6.00 8.48 -29.76
C ILE A 107 -5.49 8.72 -28.35
N CYS A 108 -4.38 8.10 -27.96
CA CYS A 108 -3.89 8.13 -26.58
C CYS A 108 -2.98 9.32 -26.31
N SER A 109 -3.17 9.90 -25.14
CA SER A 109 -2.31 10.94 -24.62
C SER A 109 -0.91 10.38 -24.34
N ARG A 110 0.11 11.22 -24.50
CA ARG A 110 1.48 10.88 -24.07
C ARG A 110 1.61 10.79 -22.55
N ARG A 111 0.66 11.36 -21.80
CA ARG A 111 0.68 11.40 -20.33
C ARG A 111 0.06 10.13 -19.77
N ALA A 112 0.70 9.58 -18.74
CA ALA A 112 0.10 8.53 -17.93
C ALA A 112 -0.88 9.12 -16.92
N VAL A 113 -1.94 8.38 -16.62
CA VAL A 113 -2.91 8.70 -15.56
C VAL A 113 -2.52 7.94 -14.32
N THR A 114 -2.35 8.62 -13.17
CA THR A 114 -2.30 7.89 -11.89
C THR A 114 -3.70 7.47 -11.50
N VAL A 115 -3.87 6.18 -11.23
CA VAL A 115 -5.07 5.50 -10.78
C VAL A 115 -4.81 4.96 -9.37
N ILE A 116 -5.81 5.07 -8.50
CA ILE A 116 -5.83 4.53 -7.14
C ILE A 116 -6.69 3.26 -7.16
N VAL A 117 -6.20 2.18 -6.56
CA VAL A 117 -6.96 0.93 -6.45
C VAL A 117 -8.01 1.08 -5.35
N THR A 118 -9.27 0.97 -5.72
CA THR A 118 -10.41 1.13 -4.79
C THR A 118 -11.38 -0.04 -4.84
N ASP A 119 -11.16 -1.00 -5.73
CA ASP A 119 -12.10 -2.07 -6.01
C ASP A 119 -11.40 -3.30 -6.61
N GLU A 120 -12.12 -4.42 -6.67
CA GLU A 120 -11.67 -5.66 -7.27
C GLU A 120 -12.48 -5.97 -8.54
N CYS A 121 -11.78 -6.42 -9.58
CA CYS A 121 -12.41 -7.04 -10.74
C CYS A 121 -12.06 -8.54 -10.71
N PRO A 122 -12.90 -9.42 -10.12
CA PRO A 122 -12.48 -10.78 -9.75
C PRO A 122 -12.52 -11.80 -10.91
N GLY A 123 -13.24 -11.51 -12.00
CA GLY A 123 -13.53 -12.49 -13.04
C GLY A 123 -13.64 -11.90 -14.45
N GLY A 124 -14.16 -12.69 -15.40
CA GLY A 124 -14.34 -12.25 -16.79
C GLY A 124 -13.03 -11.78 -17.42
N VAL A 125 -13.01 -10.54 -17.90
CA VAL A 125 -11.82 -9.91 -18.50
C VAL A 125 -10.66 -9.74 -17.52
N CYS A 126 -10.91 -9.80 -16.22
CA CYS A 126 -9.88 -9.68 -15.19
C CYS A 126 -9.40 -11.04 -14.64
N GLY A 127 -10.04 -12.13 -15.06
CA GLY A 127 -9.70 -13.49 -14.62
C GLY A 127 -8.50 -14.10 -15.32
N GLY A 128 -8.10 -15.30 -14.87
CA GLY A 128 -7.09 -16.13 -15.54
C GLY A 128 -5.63 -15.70 -15.31
N GLY A 129 -5.33 -14.95 -14.24
CA GLY A 129 -3.97 -14.51 -13.93
C GLY A 129 -3.46 -13.36 -14.79
N ARG A 130 -4.32 -12.78 -15.64
CA ARG A 130 -4.03 -11.57 -16.41
C ARG A 130 -3.94 -10.35 -15.49
N THR A 131 -3.01 -9.44 -15.79
CA THR A 131 -3.02 -8.11 -15.19
C THR A 131 -3.99 -7.21 -15.96
N HIS A 132 -5.05 -6.78 -15.30
CA HIS A 132 -6.13 -5.99 -15.88
C HIS A 132 -6.53 -4.82 -14.97
N PHE A 133 -6.84 -3.68 -15.58
CA PHE A 133 -7.40 -2.50 -14.92
C PHE A 133 -8.81 -2.23 -15.44
N ASP A 134 -9.83 -2.33 -14.60
CA ASP A 134 -11.18 -1.90 -14.95
C ASP A 134 -11.41 -0.52 -14.34
N LEU A 135 -11.14 0.52 -15.12
CA LEU A 135 -11.02 1.90 -14.65
C LEU A 135 -12.38 2.59 -14.50
N SER A 136 -12.47 3.64 -13.69
CA SER A 136 -13.61 4.54 -13.79
C SER A 136 -13.72 5.14 -15.21
N GLY A 137 -14.93 5.46 -15.66
CA GLY A 137 -15.14 6.09 -16.97
C GLY A 137 -14.32 7.38 -17.16
N ALA A 138 -14.21 8.20 -16.11
CA ALA A 138 -13.39 9.40 -16.14
C ALA A 138 -11.88 9.09 -16.24
N ALA A 139 -11.37 8.11 -15.47
CA ALA A 139 -9.95 7.73 -15.50
C ALA A 139 -9.56 7.14 -16.87
N PHE A 140 -10.41 6.28 -17.42
CA PHE A 140 -10.22 5.70 -18.75
C PHE A 140 -10.21 6.78 -19.84
N GLY A 141 -11.19 7.70 -19.81
CA GLY A 141 -11.27 8.81 -20.76
C GLY A 141 -10.03 9.71 -20.74
N ARG A 142 -9.38 9.89 -19.57
CA ARG A 142 -8.15 10.68 -19.42
C ARG A 142 -6.91 10.04 -20.04
N LEU A 143 -6.96 8.76 -20.42
CA LEU A 143 -5.89 8.13 -21.20
C LEU A 143 -5.86 8.64 -22.65
N ALA A 144 -6.96 9.21 -23.14
CA ALA A 144 -7.05 9.78 -24.47
C ALA A 144 -6.46 11.20 -24.56
N VAL A 145 -6.16 11.65 -25.78
CA VAL A 145 -5.96 13.07 -26.05
C VAL A 145 -7.24 13.87 -25.71
N ALA A 146 -7.08 15.16 -25.39
CA ALA A 146 -8.20 16.00 -24.98
C ALA A 146 -9.35 15.96 -26.01
N GLY A 147 -10.57 15.70 -25.53
CA GLY A 147 -11.77 15.57 -26.36
C GLY A 147 -12.01 14.18 -26.96
N ALA A 148 -11.04 13.26 -26.94
CA ALA A 148 -11.18 11.93 -27.52
C ALA A 148 -11.57 10.83 -26.50
N GLY A 149 -11.90 11.19 -25.25
CA GLY A 149 -12.25 10.24 -24.19
C GLY A 149 -13.42 9.31 -24.56
N GLY A 150 -14.46 9.85 -25.18
CA GLY A 150 -15.61 9.06 -25.66
C GLY A 150 -15.23 8.05 -26.74
N GLN A 151 -14.40 8.47 -27.70
CA GLN A 151 -13.90 7.59 -28.75
C GLN A 151 -13.03 6.46 -28.18
N LEU A 152 -12.22 6.75 -27.15
CA LEU A 152 -11.41 5.74 -26.50
C LEU A 152 -12.30 4.74 -25.75
N ARG A 153 -13.28 5.23 -24.98
CA ARG A 153 -14.26 4.39 -24.25
C ARG A 153 -15.03 3.45 -25.17
N ASN A 154 -15.37 3.89 -26.38
CA ASN A 154 -16.07 3.08 -27.38
C ASN A 154 -15.26 1.86 -27.87
N ARG A 155 -13.95 1.81 -27.60
CA ARG A 155 -13.13 0.63 -27.90
C ARG A 155 -13.34 -0.52 -26.91
N GLY A 156 -13.93 -0.24 -25.75
CA GLY A 156 -14.13 -1.23 -24.69
C GLY A 156 -12.80 -1.57 -24.01
N GLU A 157 -12.14 -2.63 -24.49
CA GLU A 157 -10.85 -3.11 -23.97
C GLU A 157 -9.69 -2.56 -24.80
N ILE A 158 -8.65 -2.05 -24.14
CA ILE A 158 -7.42 -1.54 -24.78
C ILE A 158 -6.16 -2.11 -24.13
N ASN A 159 -5.08 -2.17 -24.91
CA ASN A 159 -3.74 -2.46 -24.39
C ASN A 159 -3.16 -1.22 -23.72
N VAL A 160 -2.62 -1.41 -22.51
CA VAL A 160 -1.95 -0.38 -21.73
C VAL A 160 -0.61 -0.89 -21.23
N VAL A 161 0.21 0.03 -20.73
CA VAL A 161 1.30 -0.29 -19.83
C VAL A 161 1.09 0.41 -18.51
N PHE A 162 1.53 -0.22 -17.43
CA PHE A 162 1.40 0.33 -16.10
C PHE A 162 2.71 0.20 -15.32
N ARG A 163 2.81 0.96 -14.24
CA ARG A 163 3.88 0.80 -13.24
C ARG A 163 3.42 1.31 -11.89
N ARG A 164 3.94 0.73 -10.81
CA ARG A 164 3.66 1.21 -9.46
C ARG A 164 4.26 2.60 -9.26
N THR A 165 3.55 3.47 -8.55
CA THR A 165 4.01 4.83 -8.24
C THR A 165 3.59 5.18 -6.82
N ALA A 166 4.32 6.11 -6.20
CA ALA A 166 3.84 6.70 -4.96
C ALA A 166 2.48 7.41 -5.16
N CYS A 167 1.55 7.15 -4.23
CA CYS A 167 0.35 7.94 -4.02
C CYS A 167 0.72 9.36 -3.58
N ARG A 168 -0.17 10.32 -3.91
CA ARG A 168 0.02 11.75 -3.61
C ARG A 168 -1.30 12.37 -3.18
N TYR A 169 -1.48 12.49 -1.88
CA TYR A 169 -2.68 13.07 -1.26
C TYR A 169 -2.40 14.46 -0.67
N GLY A 170 -2.05 15.41 -1.54
CA GLY A 170 -1.67 16.76 -1.12
C GLY A 170 -2.71 17.44 -0.23
N GLY A 171 -2.28 17.95 0.93
CA GLY A 171 -3.15 18.61 1.91
C GLY A 171 -4.01 17.67 2.74
N LYS A 172 -3.79 16.35 2.65
CA LYS A 172 -4.40 15.33 3.51
C LYS A 172 -3.31 14.69 4.38
N ASN A 173 -3.71 14.28 5.57
CA ASN A 173 -2.95 13.35 6.40
C ASN A 173 -3.62 11.99 6.34
N ILE A 174 -2.89 10.94 6.72
CA ILE A 174 -3.49 9.62 6.96
C ILE A 174 -4.65 9.78 7.93
N ALA A 175 -5.80 9.23 7.56
CA ALA A 175 -7.00 9.23 8.38
C ALA A 175 -7.45 7.78 8.65
N PHE A 176 -8.12 7.60 9.78
CA PHE A 176 -8.70 6.33 10.19
C PHE A 176 -10.20 6.53 10.34
N HIS A 177 -10.96 5.86 9.50
CA HIS A 177 -12.42 5.87 9.56
C HIS A 177 -12.89 4.62 10.31
N VAL A 178 -13.67 4.83 11.37
CA VAL A 178 -14.28 3.73 12.13
C VAL A 178 -15.52 3.28 11.38
N ASN A 179 -15.49 2.04 10.90
CA ASN A 179 -16.59 1.49 10.10
C ASN A 179 -17.84 1.29 10.97
N GLU A 180 -18.99 1.49 10.35
CA GLU A 180 -20.29 1.16 10.96
C GLU A 180 -20.30 -0.32 11.39
N GLY A 181 -20.93 -0.59 12.53
CA GLY A 181 -20.89 -1.90 13.19
C GLY A 181 -19.72 -2.07 14.17
N SER A 182 -18.80 -1.11 14.25
CA SER A 182 -17.82 -1.05 15.35
C SER A 182 -18.51 -0.91 16.71
N THR A 183 -18.04 -1.67 17.69
CA THR A 183 -18.53 -1.70 19.08
C THR A 183 -17.36 -1.62 20.06
N SER A 184 -17.66 -1.66 21.36
CA SER A 184 -16.62 -1.77 22.40
C SER A 184 -15.84 -3.09 22.37
N PHE A 185 -16.34 -4.12 21.66
CA PHE A 185 -15.74 -5.47 21.63
C PHE A 185 -15.25 -5.89 20.24
N TRP A 186 -15.55 -5.10 19.21
CA TRP A 186 -15.14 -5.35 17.84
C TRP A 186 -14.86 -4.01 17.16
N LEU A 187 -13.71 -3.90 16.50
CA LEU A 187 -13.29 -2.67 15.82
C LEU A 187 -12.94 -2.99 14.37
N SER A 188 -13.51 -2.22 13.45
CA SER A 188 -13.07 -2.20 12.07
C SER A 188 -12.76 -0.78 11.64
N LEU A 189 -11.65 -0.66 10.94
CA LEU A 189 -11.10 0.61 10.49
C LEU A 189 -10.86 0.54 8.99
N LEU A 190 -11.17 1.64 8.30
CA LEU A 190 -10.64 1.94 6.99
C LEU A 190 -9.51 2.96 7.14
N VAL A 191 -8.37 2.69 6.51
CA VAL A 191 -7.27 3.66 6.42
C VAL A 191 -7.41 4.44 5.12
N GLU A 192 -7.43 5.76 5.25
CA GLU A 192 -7.61 6.68 4.14
C GLU A 192 -6.36 7.54 3.96
N PHE A 193 -6.13 7.95 2.71
CA PHE A 193 -5.08 8.90 2.32
C PHE A 193 -3.66 8.49 2.76
N GLU A 194 -3.36 7.19 2.70
CA GLU A 194 -1.99 6.70 2.87
C GLU A 194 -1.10 7.21 1.71
N ASP A 195 -0.24 8.18 2.01
CA ASP A 195 0.69 8.73 1.04
C ASP A 195 1.88 7.80 0.84
N GLY A 196 2.57 7.90 -0.31
CA GLY A 196 3.70 7.00 -0.59
C GLY A 196 3.22 5.64 -1.10
N ASP A 197 3.49 4.56 -0.37
CA ASP A 197 3.24 3.16 -0.77
C ASP A 197 1.77 2.92 -1.16
N GLY A 198 0.87 3.46 -0.34
CA GLY A 198 -0.56 3.49 -0.54
C GLY A 198 -1.29 2.21 -0.12
N ASP A 199 -0.55 1.13 0.16
CA ASP A 199 -1.06 -0.11 0.74
C ASP A 199 -0.52 -0.37 2.15
N ILE A 200 -1.34 -0.99 3.00
CA ILE A 200 -1.02 -1.23 4.40
C ILE A 200 -0.50 -2.65 4.60
N GLY A 201 0.78 -2.79 4.98
CA GLY A 201 1.39 -4.09 5.27
C GLY A 201 1.05 -4.68 6.65
N SER A 202 0.77 -3.84 7.66
CA SER A 202 0.31 -4.31 8.97
C SER A 202 -0.33 -3.17 9.78
N MET A 203 -1.24 -3.53 10.69
CA MET A 203 -1.85 -2.59 11.64
C MET A 203 -1.82 -3.18 13.04
N GLN A 204 -1.47 -2.36 14.03
CA GLN A 204 -1.40 -2.74 15.43
C GLN A 204 -2.02 -1.63 16.29
N LEU A 205 -2.69 -2.02 17.36
CA LEU A 205 -3.33 -1.10 18.30
C LEU A 205 -2.75 -1.28 19.69
N LYS A 206 -2.58 -0.17 20.39
CA LYS A 206 -2.21 -0.15 21.81
C LYS A 206 -3.18 0.78 22.53
N GLN A 207 -3.84 0.26 23.57
CA GLN A 207 -4.69 1.10 24.41
C GLN A 207 -3.84 2.16 25.09
N GLY A 208 -4.23 3.42 24.95
CA GLY A 208 -3.65 4.51 25.72
C GLY A 208 -3.94 4.29 27.20
N VAL A 209 -2.91 4.35 28.04
CA VAL A 209 -3.12 4.47 29.48
C VAL A 209 -3.60 5.90 29.69
N GLY A 210 -4.89 6.08 29.96
CA GLY A 210 -5.39 7.39 30.37
C GLY A 210 -4.80 7.72 31.73
N ASP A 211 -4.25 8.93 31.89
CA ASP A 211 -3.98 9.48 33.22
C ASP A 211 -5.33 9.56 33.94
N LEU A 212 -5.47 8.73 34.97
CA LEU A 212 -6.64 8.61 35.85
C LEU A 212 -6.74 9.84 36.77
N PHE A 213 -6.78 11.07 36.25
CA PHE A 213 -7.10 12.28 37.03
C PHE A 213 -7.81 13.33 36.15
N SER A 214 -9.14 13.29 36.16
CA SER A 214 -10.01 14.48 36.05
C SER A 214 -11.28 14.23 36.85
#